data_AF-A0A268U306-F1
#
_entry.id   AF-A0A268U306-F1
#
_cell.length_a   1.000
_cell.length_b   1.000
_cell.length_c   1.000
_cell.angle_alpha   90.00
_cell.angle_beta   90.00
_cell.angle_gamma   90.00
#
_symmetry.space_group_name_H-M   'P 1'
#
loop_
_entity.id
_entity.type
_entity.pdbx_description
1 polymer ?
#
loop_
_entity_poly.entity_id
_entity_poly.type
_entity_poly.pdbx_seq_one_letter_code
_entity_poly.pdbx_strand_id
1 'polypeptide(L)'
;MINKEKKPKSSNIREEIRAAYIQGNTIGDICLAFDMSPSNIHYHRKKDLENGIDWHSLKVENQRDLSDLGKKKDLFLKKLIGAFEKVLKDSNDDSLEPKTLQSFAEAYYKILSPKSFDAKTLTQKSAQDTIEAIAKLALKENNQAVANFLSQKADQIIELVFKKKSEGL
;
A
#
# COMPACT_ATOMS: atom_id res chain seq x y z
N MET A 1 -7.18 36.64 29.12
CA MET A 1 -6.39 36.93 27.90
C MET A 1 -6.29 35.64 27.10
N ILE A 2 -6.92 35.60 25.93
CA ILE A 2 -6.95 34.40 25.08
C ILE A 2 -5.57 34.25 24.44
N ASN A 3 -4.91 33.14 24.73
CA ASN A 3 -3.59 32.79 24.23
C ASN A 3 -3.72 32.52 22.72
N LYS A 4 -3.26 33.46 21.89
CA LYS A 4 -3.19 33.25 20.43
C LYS A 4 -1.98 32.36 20.15
N GLU A 5 -2.22 31.07 19.98
CA GLU A 5 -1.22 30.15 19.45
C GLU A 5 -0.71 30.67 18.09
N LYS A 6 0.61 30.86 18.01
CA LYS A 6 1.29 31.36 16.82
C LYS A 6 1.17 30.32 15.71
N LYS A 7 0.45 30.66 14.63
CA LYS A 7 0.44 29.87 13.39
C LYS A 7 1.87 29.60 12.90
N PRO A 8 2.22 28.37 12.52
CA PRO A 8 3.55 28.03 12.03
C PRO A 8 3.85 28.79 10.72
N LYS A 9 5.09 29.28 10.59
CA LYS A 9 5.58 29.97 9.39
C LYS A 9 5.37 29.07 8.16
N SER A 10 4.86 29.65 7.07
CA SER A 10 4.42 28.98 5.83
C SER A 10 5.44 28.05 5.14
N SER A 11 6.73 28.17 5.48
CA SER A 11 7.79 27.25 5.02
C SER A 11 7.69 25.86 5.66
N ASN A 12 7.27 25.78 6.92
CA ASN A 12 7.25 24.53 7.69
C ASN A 12 6.02 23.69 7.37
N ILE A 13 4.86 24.33 7.18
CA ILE A 13 3.60 23.61 6.93
C ILE A 13 3.63 22.79 5.65
N ARG A 14 4.31 23.29 4.58
CA ARG A 14 4.48 22.55 3.32
C ARG A 14 5.29 21.26 3.51
N GLU A 15 6.32 21.30 4.35
CA GLU A 15 7.16 20.14 4.63
C GLU A 15 6.43 19.13 5.51
N GLU A 16 5.67 19.60 6.50
CA GLU A 16 4.86 18.77 7.40
C GLU A 16 3.74 18.04 6.65
N ILE A 17 2.99 18.72 5.77
CA ILE A 17 1.96 18.06 4.94
C ILE A 17 2.57 17.05 3.95
N ARG A 18 3.75 17.35 3.41
CA ARG A 18 4.49 16.44 2.52
C ARG A 18 4.91 15.19 3.28
N ALA A 19 5.50 15.35 4.46
CA ALA A 19 5.90 14.25 5.32
C ALA A 19 4.70 13.38 5.71
N ALA A 20 3.59 14.00 6.13
CA ALA A 20 2.36 13.28 6.47
C ALA A 20 1.81 12.47 5.27
N TYR A 21 1.87 13.01 4.05
CA TYR A 21 1.46 12.30 2.84
C TYR A 21 2.37 11.09 2.54
N ILE A 22 3.70 11.27 2.62
CA ILE A 22 4.71 10.22 2.39
C ILE A 22 4.58 9.09 3.43
N GLN A 23 4.20 9.42 4.67
CA GLN A 23 3.98 8.46 5.76
C GLN A 23 2.73 7.59 5.57
N GLY A 24 1.81 7.94 4.67
CA GLY A 24 0.65 7.11 4.37
C GLY A 24 -0.70 7.80 4.49
N ASN A 25 -0.79 8.92 5.22
CA ASN A 25 -2.05 9.60 5.51
C ASN A 25 -2.81 9.99 4.22
N THR A 26 -4.14 9.93 4.28
CA THR A 26 -4.97 10.35 3.14
C THR A 26 -5.02 11.88 3.05
N ILE A 27 -5.33 12.41 1.86
CA ILE A 27 -5.53 13.86 1.70
C ILE A 27 -6.63 14.37 2.64
N GLY A 28 -7.68 13.57 2.88
CA GLY A 28 -8.75 13.92 3.82
C GLY A 28 -8.26 14.06 5.25
N ASP A 29 -7.44 13.11 5.73
CA ASP A 29 -6.87 13.15 7.07
C ASP A 29 -5.93 14.35 7.24
N ILE A 30 -5.14 14.67 6.21
CA ILE A 30 -4.24 15.83 6.21
C ILE A 30 -5.06 17.13 6.22
N CYS A 31 -6.14 17.23 5.43
CA CYS A 31 -7.04 18.37 5.47
C CYS A 31 -7.62 18.62 6.86
N LEU A 32 -8.04 17.55 7.56
CA LEU A 32 -8.56 17.62 8.92
C LEU A 32 -7.47 18.04 9.93
N ALA A 33 -6.28 17.46 9.82
CA ALA A 33 -5.18 17.72 10.75
C ALA A 33 -4.61 19.15 10.63
N PHE A 34 -4.61 19.72 9.43
CA PHE A 34 -3.99 21.02 9.15
C PHE A 34 -5.00 22.14 8.85
N ASP A 35 -6.30 21.90 9.05
CA ASP A 35 -7.40 22.83 8.77
C ASP A 35 -7.28 23.50 7.39
N MET A 36 -7.20 22.67 6.35
CA MET A 36 -7.02 23.13 4.98
C MET A 36 -7.90 22.39 3.98
N SER A 37 -8.13 23.02 2.83
CA SER A 37 -8.89 22.40 1.74
C SER A 37 -8.02 21.45 0.91
N PRO A 38 -8.63 20.42 0.26
CA PRO A 38 -7.92 19.54 -0.66
C PRO A 38 -7.19 20.31 -1.78
N SER A 39 -7.80 21.38 -2.28
CA SER A 39 -7.22 22.25 -3.31
C SER A 39 -5.87 22.86 -2.89
N ASN A 40 -5.70 23.15 -1.60
CA ASN A 40 -4.45 23.68 -1.07
C ASN A 40 -3.34 22.60 -1.10
N ILE A 41 -3.66 21.37 -0.70
CA ILE A 41 -2.74 20.23 -0.79
C ILE A 41 -2.37 19.94 -2.25
N HIS A 42 -3.34 19.98 -3.17
CA HIS A 42 -3.08 19.80 -4.61
C HIS A 42 -2.18 20.91 -5.17
N TYR A 43 -2.37 22.16 -4.76
CA TYR A 43 -1.48 23.27 -5.12
C TYR A 43 -0.04 23.02 -4.67
N HIS A 44 0.16 22.60 -3.41
CA HIS A 44 1.50 22.30 -2.90
C HIS A 44 2.16 21.12 -3.62
N ARG A 45 1.41 20.04 -3.89
CA ARG A 45 1.89 18.90 -4.68
C ARG A 45 2.32 19.31 -6.08
N LYS A 46 1.49 20.10 -6.77
CA LYS A 46 1.82 20.60 -8.12
C LYS A 46 3.09 21.43 -8.12
N LYS A 47 3.22 22.37 -7.17
CA LYS A 47 4.39 23.24 -7.05
C LYS A 47 5.67 22.47 -6.69
N ASP A 48 5.57 21.40 -5.89
CA ASP A 48 6.73 20.54 -5.61
C ASP A 48 7.10 19.70 -6.82
N LEU A 49 6.12 19.19 -7.56
CA LEU A 49 6.35 18.44 -8.79
C LEU A 49 7.04 19.30 -9.85
N GLU A 50 6.64 20.57 -10.02
CA GLU A 50 7.30 21.55 -10.89
C GLU A 50 8.77 21.79 -10.50
N ASN A 51 9.12 21.59 -9.22
CA ASN A 51 10.48 21.67 -8.69
C ASN A 51 11.20 20.30 -8.66
N GLY A 52 10.63 19.27 -9.29
CA GLY A 52 11.21 17.92 -9.36
C GLY A 52 10.99 17.03 -8.13
N ILE A 53 10.16 17.45 -7.17
CA ILE A 53 9.85 16.68 -5.96
C ILE A 53 8.51 15.97 -6.14
N ASP A 54 8.53 14.70 -6.54
CA ASP A 54 7.32 13.89 -6.67
C ASP A 54 6.96 13.19 -5.35
N TRP A 55 5.93 13.70 -4.68
CA TRP A 55 5.42 13.15 -3.43
C TRP A 55 4.90 11.71 -3.57
N HIS A 56 4.41 11.32 -4.76
CA HIS A 56 3.92 9.97 -4.98
C HIS A 56 5.09 8.98 -5.04
N SER A 57 6.13 9.30 -5.79
CA SER A 57 7.35 8.50 -5.86
C SER A 57 7.99 8.34 -4.47
N LEU A 58 8.11 9.43 -3.70
CA LEU A 58 8.63 9.39 -2.33
C LEU A 58 7.78 8.53 -1.39
N LYS A 59 6.44 8.57 -1.52
CA LYS A 59 5.53 7.70 -0.75
C LYS A 59 5.76 6.23 -1.08
N VAL A 60 5.91 5.89 -2.36
CA VAL A 60 6.16 4.53 -2.82
C VAL A 60 7.51 4.02 -2.33
N GLU A 61 8.56 4.84 -2.38
CA GLU A 61 9.87 4.51 -1.82
C GLU A 61 9.81 4.26 -0.31
N ASN A 62 9.14 5.14 0.44
CA ASN A 62 8.92 4.97 1.88
C ASN A 62 8.10 3.70 2.21
N GLN A 63 7.10 3.36 1.39
CA GLN A 63 6.36 2.10 1.52
C GLN A 63 7.19 0.87 1.17
N ARG A 64 8.13 0.98 0.22
CA ARG A 64 9.11 -0.08 -0.06
C ARG A 64 10.08 -0.26 1.11
N ASP A 65 10.40 0.77 1.88
CA ASP A 65 11.23 0.66 3.08
C ASP A 65 10.51 -0.10 4.22
N LEU A 66 9.17 -0.01 4.27
CA LEU A 66 8.33 -0.87 5.13
C LEU A 66 8.33 -2.36 4.72
N SER A 67 9.01 -2.74 3.63
CA SER A 67 9.24 -4.16 3.25
C SER A 67 10.08 -4.94 4.27
N ASP A 68 10.59 -4.29 5.31
CA ASP A 68 11.08 -4.92 6.54
C ASP A 68 10.03 -5.83 7.23
N LEU A 69 8.78 -5.78 6.76
CA LEU A 69 7.75 -6.82 6.96
C LEU A 69 8.24 -8.24 6.65
N GLY A 70 9.13 -8.43 5.67
CA GLY A 70 9.76 -9.72 5.38
C GLY A 70 10.61 -10.21 6.56
N LYS A 71 11.45 -9.34 7.12
CA LYS A 71 12.27 -9.66 8.30
C LYS A 71 11.43 -9.88 9.55
N LYS A 72 10.35 -9.11 9.73
CA LYS A 72 9.39 -9.27 10.83
C LYS A 72 8.60 -10.58 10.71
N LYS A 73 8.23 -10.99 9.49
CA LYS A 73 7.61 -12.29 9.19
C LYS A 73 8.59 -13.45 9.48
N ASP A 74 9.84 -13.35 9.05
CA ASP A 74 10.87 -14.36 9.33
C ASP A 74 11.14 -14.49 10.83
N LEU A 75 11.20 -13.37 11.56
CA LEU A 75 11.37 -13.38 13.01
C LEU A 75 10.18 -14.01 13.73
N PHE A 76 8.95 -13.72 13.28
CA PHE A 76 7.73 -14.34 13.81
C PHE A 76 7.72 -15.85 13.55
N LEU A 77 8.01 -16.28 12.31
CA LEU A 77 8.07 -17.70 11.96
C LEU A 77 9.15 -18.44 12.77
N LYS A 78 10.34 -17.86 12.93
CA LYS A 78 11.40 -18.43 13.79
C LYS A 78 10.96 -18.60 15.24
N LYS A 79 10.28 -17.60 15.82
CA LYS A 79 9.75 -17.68 17.19
C LYS A 79 8.65 -18.72 17.32
N LEU A 80 7.77 -18.81 16.32
CA LEU A 80 6.70 -19.79 16.28
C LEU A 80 7.26 -21.22 16.20
N ILE A 81 8.23 -21.47 15.31
CA ILE A 81 8.92 -22.76 15.18
C ILE A 81 9.64 -23.11 16.49
N GLY A 82 10.38 -22.17 17.09
CA GLY A 82 11.07 -22.43 18.36
C GLY A 82 10.13 -22.71 19.53
N ALA A 83 8.90 -22.15 19.53
CA ALA A 83 7.88 -22.50 20.51
C ALA A 83 7.33 -23.92 20.28
N PHE A 84 7.14 -24.31 19.02
CA PHE A 84 6.71 -25.67 18.66
C PHE A 84 7.76 -26.73 19.03
N GLU A 85 9.04 -26.50 18.72
CA GLU A 85 10.12 -27.42 19.08
C GLU A 85 10.21 -27.64 20.60
N LYS A 86 9.91 -26.62 21.39
CA LYS A 86 9.84 -26.75 22.86
C LYS A 86 8.66 -27.61 23.28
N VAL A 87 7.47 -27.39 22.73
CA VAL A 87 6.29 -28.22 23.01
C VAL A 87 6.55 -29.69 22.66
N LEU A 88 7.21 -29.97 21.52
CA LEU A 88 7.59 -31.32 21.10
C LEU A 88 8.64 -31.96 22.02
N LYS A 89 9.56 -31.17 22.58
CA LYS A 89 10.59 -31.66 23.52
C LYS A 89 10.05 -31.89 24.92
N ASP A 90 9.08 -31.08 25.36
CA ASP A 90 8.49 -31.16 26.70
C ASP A 90 7.38 -32.23 26.77
N SER A 91 6.81 -32.63 25.64
CA SER A 91 5.98 -33.83 25.54
C SER A 91 6.86 -35.09 25.60
N ASN A 92 7.15 -35.58 26.81
CA ASN A 92 7.77 -36.89 27.07
C ASN A 92 6.87 -38.09 26.70
N ASP A 93 5.97 -37.93 25.73
CA ASP A 93 4.96 -38.91 25.37
C ASP A 93 5.14 -39.27 23.88
N ASP A 94 5.58 -40.51 23.64
CA ASP A 94 5.91 -41.05 22.31
C ASP A 94 4.70 -41.14 21.36
N SER A 95 3.50 -40.77 21.80
CA SER A 95 2.32 -40.71 20.93
C SER A 95 1.89 -39.27 20.65
N LEU A 96 2.73 -38.53 19.90
CA LEU A 96 2.16 -37.53 19.01
C LEU A 96 1.32 -38.27 17.97
N GLU A 97 0.02 -38.39 18.26
CA GLU A 97 -0.98 -38.98 17.37
C GLU A 97 -0.75 -38.50 15.93
N PRO A 98 -0.64 -39.41 14.93
CA PRO A 98 -0.35 -39.04 13.55
C PRO A 98 -1.29 -37.96 12.98
N LYS A 99 -2.54 -37.89 13.47
CA LYS A 99 -3.51 -36.85 13.13
C LYS A 99 -3.14 -35.46 13.64
N THR A 100 -2.50 -35.39 14.81
CA THR A 100 -1.99 -34.15 15.40
C THR A 100 -0.82 -33.64 14.55
N LEU A 101 0.12 -34.51 14.20
CA LEU A 101 1.21 -34.19 13.26
C LEU A 101 0.69 -33.75 11.88
N GLN A 102 -0.33 -34.44 11.35
CA GLN A 102 -0.96 -34.07 10.07
C GLN A 102 -1.65 -32.70 10.16
N SER A 103 -2.42 -32.44 11.22
CA SER A 103 -3.08 -31.14 11.42
C SER A 103 -2.06 -30.00 11.54
N PHE A 104 -0.92 -30.26 12.19
CA PHE A 104 0.19 -29.32 12.27
C PHE A 104 0.90 -29.11 10.93
N ALA A 105 1.16 -30.17 10.17
CA ALA A 105 1.73 -30.08 8.83
C ALA A 105 0.80 -29.33 7.85
N GLU A 106 -0.51 -29.52 7.97
CA GLU A 106 -1.52 -28.79 7.18
C GLU A 106 -1.62 -27.33 7.59
N ALA A 107 -1.52 -27.01 8.88
CA ALA A 107 -1.48 -25.62 9.34
C ALA A 107 -0.20 -24.92 8.85
N TYR A 108 0.95 -25.59 8.96
CA TYR A 108 2.23 -25.16 8.41
C TYR A 108 2.16 -24.94 6.90
N TYR A 109 1.59 -25.90 6.15
CA TYR A 109 1.37 -25.79 4.73
C TYR A 109 0.38 -24.68 4.39
N LYS A 110 -0.70 -24.43 5.15
CA LYS A 110 -1.62 -23.31 4.88
C LYS A 110 -1.00 -21.93 5.14
N ILE A 111 -0.02 -21.85 6.05
CA ILE A 111 0.71 -20.62 6.37
C ILE A 111 1.82 -20.35 5.34
N LEU A 112 2.52 -21.39 4.89
CA LEU A 112 3.60 -21.30 3.91
C LEU A 112 3.14 -21.36 2.46
N SER A 113 2.13 -22.18 2.19
CA SER A 113 1.50 -22.24 0.88
C SER A 113 1.04 -20.82 0.65
N PRO A 114 1.53 -20.17 -0.41
CA PRO A 114 0.74 -19.12 -0.97
C PRO A 114 -0.61 -19.82 -1.20
N LYS A 115 -1.67 -19.45 -0.47
CA LYS A 115 -2.89 -19.12 -1.24
C LYS A 115 -2.29 -18.28 -2.33
N SER A 116 -2.34 -18.73 -3.58
CA SER A 116 -1.91 -17.91 -4.69
C SER A 116 -2.66 -16.60 -4.49
N PHE A 117 -2.01 -15.68 -3.77
CA PHE A 117 -2.27 -14.28 -3.75
C PHE A 117 -1.85 -14.04 -5.16
N ASP A 118 -2.81 -14.24 -6.06
CA ASP A 118 -2.56 -14.19 -7.46
C ASP A 118 -2.37 -12.70 -7.67
N ALA A 119 -1.15 -12.28 -7.36
CA ALA A 119 -0.72 -10.91 -7.38
C ALA A 119 -0.98 -10.39 -8.79
N LYS A 120 -0.99 -11.27 -9.79
CA LYS A 120 -1.43 -10.96 -11.15
C LYS A 120 -2.91 -10.60 -11.20
N THR A 121 -3.85 -11.44 -10.73
CA THR A 121 -5.28 -11.03 -10.69
C THR A 121 -5.53 -9.83 -9.78
N LEU A 122 -4.87 -9.73 -8.62
CA LEU A 122 -5.05 -8.58 -7.75
C LEU A 122 -4.53 -7.30 -8.40
N THR A 123 -3.34 -7.34 -9.00
CA THR A 123 -2.78 -6.16 -9.70
C THR A 123 -3.63 -5.82 -10.92
N GLN A 124 -4.12 -6.82 -11.66
CA GLN A 124 -5.01 -6.61 -12.80
C GLN A 124 -6.34 -5.98 -12.38
N LYS A 125 -6.95 -6.48 -11.30
CA LYS A 125 -8.14 -5.90 -10.71
C LYS A 125 -7.88 -4.47 -10.21
N SER A 126 -6.75 -4.22 -9.53
CA SER A 126 -6.37 -2.88 -9.12
C SER A 126 -6.17 -1.92 -10.30
N ALA A 127 -5.64 -2.40 -11.43
CA ALA A 127 -5.54 -1.59 -12.65
C ALA A 127 -6.93 -1.25 -13.21
N GLN A 128 -7.86 -2.22 -13.24
CA GLN A 128 -9.25 -2.00 -13.64
C GLN A 128 -9.94 -0.99 -12.73
N ASP A 129 -9.87 -1.18 -11.41
CA ASP A 129 -10.45 -0.29 -10.40
C ASP A 129 -9.87 1.13 -10.53
N THR A 130 -8.59 1.25 -10.87
CA THR A 130 -7.92 2.55 -11.10
C THR A 130 -8.46 3.23 -12.36
N ILE A 131 -8.57 2.50 -13.47
CA ILE A 131 -9.14 3.05 -14.73
C ILE A 131 -10.57 3.53 -14.49
N GLU A 132 -11.38 2.75 -13.77
CA GLU A 132 -12.75 3.11 -13.41
C GLU A 132 -12.79 4.36 -12.51
N ALA A 133 -11.90 4.44 -11.51
CA ALA A 133 -11.82 5.60 -10.63
C ALA A 133 -11.46 6.88 -11.41
N ILE A 134 -10.50 6.80 -12.34
CA ILE A 134 -10.13 7.94 -13.19
C ILE A 134 -11.30 8.33 -14.11
N ALA A 135 -12.00 7.37 -14.70
CA ALA A 135 -13.17 7.65 -15.54
C ALA A 135 -14.28 8.34 -14.74
N LYS A 136 -14.55 7.89 -13.49
CA LYS A 136 -15.50 8.54 -12.58
C LYS A 136 -15.08 9.96 -12.21
N LEU A 137 -13.79 10.20 -11.97
CA LEU A 137 -13.26 11.55 -11.72
C LEU A 137 -13.44 12.46 -12.95
N ALA A 138 -13.09 11.96 -14.13
CA ALA A 138 -13.24 12.69 -15.38
C ALA A 138 -14.71 13.09 -15.63
N LEU A 139 -15.66 12.18 -15.38
CA LEU A 139 -17.09 12.50 -15.48
C LEU A 139 -17.53 13.57 -14.47
N LYS A 140 -17.05 13.51 -13.22
CA LYS A 140 -17.33 14.55 -12.21
C LYS A 140 -16.80 15.93 -12.61
N GLU A 141 -15.70 15.97 -13.35
CA GLU A 141 -15.09 17.20 -13.87
C GLU A 141 -15.63 17.62 -15.26
N ASN A 142 -16.69 16.99 -15.76
CA ASN A 142 -17.25 17.19 -17.11
C ASN A 142 -16.23 16.95 -18.25
N ASN A 143 -15.19 16.16 -18.02
CA ASN A 143 -14.19 15.80 -19.01
C ASN A 143 -14.60 14.51 -19.75
N GLN A 144 -15.58 14.63 -20.63
CA GLN A 144 -16.13 13.50 -21.40
C GLN A 144 -15.08 12.85 -22.31
N ALA A 145 -14.13 13.62 -22.82
CA ALA A 145 -13.07 13.12 -23.69
C ALA A 145 -12.21 12.06 -23.00
N VAL A 146 -11.81 12.31 -21.74
CA VAL A 146 -11.02 11.36 -20.95
C VAL A 146 -11.84 10.13 -20.56
N ALA A 147 -13.10 10.32 -20.15
CA ALA A 147 -13.98 9.20 -19.82
C ALA A 147 -14.21 8.27 -21.03
N ASN A 148 -14.44 8.85 -22.21
CA ASN A 148 -14.62 8.09 -23.45
C ASN A 148 -13.33 7.37 -23.87
N PHE A 149 -12.19 8.04 -23.76
CA PHE A 149 -10.89 7.42 -24.04
C PHE A 149 -10.63 6.20 -23.14
N LEU A 150 -10.81 6.35 -21.83
CA LEU A 150 -10.60 5.27 -20.86
C LEU A 150 -11.55 4.11 -21.11
N SER A 151 -12.82 4.38 -21.43
CA SER A 151 -13.81 3.34 -21.77
C SER A 151 -13.39 2.54 -23.01
N GLN A 152 -12.92 3.22 -24.06
CA GLN A 152 -12.52 2.56 -25.31
C GLN A 152 -11.16 1.87 -25.24
N LYS A 153 -10.28 2.30 -24.33
CA LYS A 153 -8.88 1.88 -24.27
C LYS A 153 -8.53 1.08 -23.01
N ALA A 154 -9.48 0.80 -22.13
CA ALA A 154 -9.24 0.12 -20.86
C ALA A 154 -8.41 -1.17 -21.02
N ASP A 155 -8.83 -2.06 -21.92
CA ASP A 155 -8.13 -3.33 -22.16
C ASP A 155 -6.71 -3.11 -22.71
N GLN A 156 -6.55 -2.17 -23.64
CA GLN A 156 -5.23 -1.82 -24.21
C GLN A 156 -4.30 -1.23 -23.13
N ILE A 157 -4.83 -0.41 -22.22
CA ILE A 157 -4.07 0.17 -21.10
C ILE A 157 -3.63 -0.95 -20.15
N ILE A 158 -4.52 -1.89 -19.82
CA ILE A 158 -4.21 -3.04 -18.97
C ILE A 158 -3.10 -3.88 -19.62
N GLU A 159 -3.25 -4.24 -20.90
CA GLU A 159 -2.24 -4.98 -21.64
C GLU A 159 -0.87 -4.29 -21.61
N LEU A 160 -0.82 -2.97 -21.85
CA LEU A 160 0.43 -2.19 -21.83
C LEU A 160 1.10 -2.19 -20.44
N VAL A 161 0.32 -2.10 -19.36
CA VAL A 161 0.82 -2.12 -17.98
C VAL A 161 1.45 -3.48 -17.64
N PHE A 162 0.85 -4.58 -18.12
CA PHE A 162 1.32 -5.93 -17.78
C PHE A 162 2.34 -6.51 -18.77
N LYS A 163 2.35 -6.08 -20.04
CA LYS A 163 3.33 -6.52 -21.05
C LYS A 163 4.73 -5.96 -20.78
N LYS A 164 4.84 -4.74 -20.24
CA LYS A 164 6.13 -4.16 -19.82
C LYS A 164 6.81 -4.90 -18.66
N LYS A 165 6.04 -5.63 -17.83
CA LYS A 165 6.60 -6.40 -16.70
C LYS A 165 7.26 -7.72 -17.11
N SER A 166 6.94 -8.25 -18.28
CA SER A 166 7.55 -9.50 -18.79
C SER A 166 8.85 -9.30 -19.57
N GLU A 167 9.15 -8.08 -20.02
CA GLU A 167 10.36 -7.75 -20.79
C GLU A 167 11.50 -7.18 -19.93
N GLY A 168 11.29 -7.08 -18.61
CA GLY A 168 12.25 -6.50 -17.65
C GLY A 168 12.63 -7.43 -16.49
N LEU A 169 12.56 -8.75 -16.67
CA LEU A 169 13.12 -9.76 -15.78
C LEU A 169 14.26 -10.49 -16.48
#